data_AF-A0A3B8V0N0-F1
#
_entry.id   AF-A0A3B8V0N0-F1
#
_cell.length_a   1.000
_cell.length_b   1.000
_cell.length_c   1.000
_cell.angle_alpha   90.00
_cell.angle_beta   90.00
_cell.angle_gamma   90.00
#
_symmetry.space_group_name_H-M   'P 1'
#
loop_
_entity.id
_entity.type
_entity.pdbx_description
1 polymer ?
#
loop_
_entity_poly.entity_id
_entity_poly.type
_entity_poly.pdbx_seq_one_letter_code
_entity_poly.pdbx_strand_id
1 'polypeptide(L)'
;MVEVEYASTFGRDVPNVAIVEILPGGMEFELPILVTSAAEGGGSDAVDRSEFRDDRLILFDTVTKKRQIVRYTMRAVVPGSWSVPGASATSMYVDAIEARTRDRKVEIILP
;
A
#
# COMPACT_ATOMS: atom_id res chain seq x y z
N MET A 1 -8.67 -10.35 -0.49
CA MET A 1 -7.27 -10.01 -0.83
C MET A 1 -7.25 -8.64 -1.45
N VAL A 2 -6.36 -7.76 -1.02
CA VAL A 2 -6.18 -6.39 -1.51
C VAL A 2 -4.80 -6.27 -2.14
N GLU A 3 -4.70 -5.53 -3.24
CA GLU A 3 -3.46 -5.26 -3.97
C GLU A 3 -3.14 -3.76 -3.94
N VAL A 4 -1.89 -3.43 -3.62
CA VAL A 4 -1.34 -2.08 -3.72
C VAL A 4 -0.28 -2.11 -4.80
N GLU A 5 -0.52 -1.38 -5.88
CA GLU A 5 0.40 -1.25 -7.00
C GLU A 5 1.12 0.11 -6.96
N TYR A 6 2.41 0.10 -7.21
CA TYR A 6 3.22 1.32 -7.28
C TYR A 6 4.33 1.21 -8.32
N ALA A 7 4.63 2.33 -8.96
CA ALA A 7 5.71 2.47 -9.95
C ALA A 7 6.12 3.94 -10.06
N SER A 8 7.37 4.18 -10.44
CA SER A 8 7.91 5.52 -10.66
C SER A 8 7.52 6.03 -12.04
N THR A 9 6.91 7.22 -12.07
CA THR A 9 6.60 7.95 -13.31
C THR A 9 7.77 8.82 -13.79
N PHE A 10 8.85 8.92 -13.01
CA PHE A 10 10.02 9.75 -13.33
C PHE A 10 11.00 9.10 -14.32
N GLY A 11 10.74 7.87 -14.78
CA GLY A 11 11.68 7.14 -15.65
C GLY A 11 12.99 6.72 -14.97
N ARG A 12 13.04 6.80 -13.64
CA ARG A 12 14.16 6.36 -12.78
C ARG A 12 13.63 5.75 -11.49
N ASP A 13 14.46 4.96 -10.83
CA ASP A 13 14.11 4.42 -9.52
C ASP A 13 14.22 5.51 -8.46
N VAL A 14 13.30 5.50 -7.50
CA VAL A 14 13.21 6.48 -6.42
C VAL A 14 13.41 5.73 -5.11
N PRO A 15 14.59 5.85 -4.46
CA PRO A 15 14.84 5.19 -3.19
C PRO A 15 14.15 5.92 -2.03
N ASN A 16 14.03 5.23 -0.89
CA ASN A 16 13.54 5.79 0.37
C ASN A 16 12.13 6.40 0.25
N VAL A 17 11.19 5.65 -0.32
CA VAL A 17 9.79 6.07 -0.42
C VAL A 17 8.98 5.41 0.69
N ALA A 18 8.22 6.22 1.41
CA ALA A 18 7.21 5.74 2.33
C ALA A 18 5.85 5.69 1.60
N ILE A 19 5.31 4.50 1.44
CA ILE A 19 3.98 4.25 0.86
C ILE A 19 3.02 3.93 2.00
N VAL A 20 1.90 4.62 2.06
CA VAL A 20 0.89 4.47 3.10
C VAL A 20 -0.45 4.13 2.45
N GLU A 21 -1.01 2.99 2.84
CA GLU A 21 -2.36 2.57 2.47
C GLU A 21 -3.24 2.54 3.72
N ILE A 22 -4.32 3.34 3.72
CA ILE A 22 -5.23 3.46 4.86
C ILE A 22 -6.37 2.44 4.71
N LEU A 23 -6.69 1.77 5.81
CA LEU A 23 -7.77 0.79 5.86
C LEU A 23 -9.12 1.49 6.07
N PRO A 24 -10.22 0.92 5.55
CA PRO A 24 -11.55 1.33 5.97
C PRO A 24 -11.74 1.03 7.47
N GLY A 25 -12.34 1.94 8.23
CA GLY A 25 -12.41 1.82 9.70
C GLY A 25 -13.17 0.60 10.23
N GLY A 26 -13.98 -0.07 9.42
CA GLY A 26 -14.65 -1.33 9.78
C GLY A 26 -13.89 -2.59 9.37
N MET A 27 -12.63 -2.48 8.94
CA MET A 27 -11.80 -3.62 8.52
C MET A 27 -10.53 -3.72 9.37
N GLU A 28 -10.08 -4.96 9.59
CA GLU A 28 -8.82 -5.27 10.28
C GLU A 28 -7.95 -6.19 9.42
N PHE A 29 -6.64 -6.17 9.64
CA PHE A 29 -5.74 -7.13 9.00
C PHE A 29 -6.05 -8.58 9.44
N GLU A 30 -6.04 -9.50 8.48
CA GLU A 30 -6.07 -10.94 8.76
C GLU A 30 -4.64 -11.48 8.70
N LEU A 31 -4.16 -12.09 9.80
CA LEU A 31 -2.83 -12.70 9.97
C LEU A 31 -1.78 -12.11 9.02
N PRO A 32 -1.14 -10.97 9.38
CA PRO A 32 -0.43 -10.12 8.42
C PRO A 32 0.72 -10.87 7.76
N ILE A 33 0.47 -11.37 6.56
CA ILE A 33 1.46 -11.96 5.67
C ILE A 33 1.52 -11.05 4.44
N LEU A 34 2.66 -10.40 4.26
CA LEU A 34 2.95 -9.59 3.09
C LEU A 34 3.37 -10.53 1.94
N VAL A 35 2.63 -10.50 0.83
CA VAL A 35 3.04 -11.22 -0.39
C VAL A 35 3.45 -10.20 -1.44
N THR A 36 4.72 -10.17 -1.78
CA THR A 36 5.30 -9.28 -2.78
C THR A 36 5.51 -10.04 -4.08
N SER A 37 4.90 -9.59 -5.19
CA SER A 37 5.28 -10.11 -6.50
C SER A 37 6.30 -9.17 -7.12
N ALA A 38 7.54 -9.64 -7.27
CA ALA A 38 8.55 -8.95 -8.06
C ALA A 38 8.06 -8.88 -9.51
N ALA A 39 8.09 -7.68 -10.12
CA ALA A 39 7.92 -7.56 -11.55
C ALA A 39 9.06 -8.30 -12.26
N GLU A 40 8.67 -9.15 -13.21
CA GLU A 40 9.53 -10.01 -14.03
C GLU A 40 10.96 -9.48 -14.22
N GLY A 41 11.91 -10.12 -13.52
CA GLY A 41 13.32 -9.76 -13.51
C GLY A 41 13.99 -10.25 -12.24
N GLY A 42 14.62 -11.41 -12.32
CA GLY A 42 15.17 -12.16 -11.19
C GLY A 42 16.10 -11.35 -10.30
N GLY A 43 15.62 -11.16 -9.08
CA GLY A 43 16.31 -10.78 -7.87
C GLY A 43 15.24 -10.97 -6.81
N SER A 44 15.56 -11.57 -5.65
CA SER A 44 14.66 -11.40 -4.52
C SER A 44 14.42 -9.91 -4.34
N ASP A 45 13.27 -9.51 -3.82
CA ASP A 45 13.30 -8.81 -2.55
C ASP A 45 11.87 -8.45 -2.15
N ALA A 46 11.53 -8.87 -0.95
CA ALA A 46 10.40 -8.31 -0.23
C ALA A 46 10.60 -6.80 -0.11
N VAL A 47 9.52 -6.04 0.04
CA VAL A 47 9.56 -4.64 0.47
C VAL A 47 10.59 -4.49 1.60
N ASP A 48 11.49 -3.51 1.51
CA ASP A 48 12.61 -3.33 2.46
C ASP A 48 12.13 -3.39 3.91
N ARG A 49 10.99 -2.77 4.19
CA ARG A 49 10.29 -2.89 5.47
C ARG A 49 8.79 -2.65 5.30
N SER A 50 7.99 -3.47 5.98
CA SER A 50 6.55 -3.22 6.11
C SER A 50 6.15 -3.07 7.57
N GLU A 51 5.16 -2.22 7.81
CA GLU A 51 4.54 -2.05 9.11
C GLU A 51 3.02 -2.15 8.97
N PHE A 52 2.47 -3.16 9.63
CA PHE A 52 1.02 -3.30 9.80
C PHE A 52 0.62 -2.58 11.08
N ARG A 53 -0.25 -1.60 10.96
CA ARG A 53 -0.86 -0.86 12.07
C ARG A 53 -2.35 -1.14 12.08
N ASP A 54 -3.06 -0.70 13.11
CA ASP A 54 -4.50 -0.99 13.20
C ASP A 54 -5.29 -0.31 12.06
N ASP A 55 -4.85 0.86 11.60
CA ASP A 55 -5.55 1.70 10.63
C ASP A 55 -4.85 1.82 9.27
N ARG A 56 -3.63 1.28 9.11
CA ARG A 56 -2.83 1.46 7.88
C ARG A 56 -1.74 0.40 7.68
N LEU A 57 -1.40 0.20 6.41
CA LEU A 57 -0.17 -0.43 5.97
C LEU A 57 0.85 0.65 5.61
N ILE A 58 2.08 0.53 6.11
CA ILE A 58 3.22 1.37 5.71
C ILE A 58 4.26 0.48 5.05
N LEU A 59 4.71 0.86 3.86
CA LEU A 59 5.78 0.20 3.11
C LEU A 59 6.93 1.19 2.95
N PHE A 60 8.14 0.72 3.21
CA PHE A 60 9.37 1.43 2.91
C PHE A 60 10.07 0.65 1.81
N ASP A 61 10.29 1.28 0.67
CA ASP A 61 10.84 0.60 -0.51
C ASP A 61 11.51 1.60 -1.46
N THR A 62 12.29 1.05 -2.39
CA THR A 62 12.66 1.73 -3.62
C THR A 62 11.56 1.55 -4.66
N VAL A 63 10.95 2.66 -5.09
CA VAL A 63 9.95 2.65 -6.16
C VAL A 63 10.65 2.65 -7.50
N THR A 64 10.60 1.51 -8.19
CA THR A 64 11.24 1.31 -9.48
C THR A 64 10.37 1.77 -10.64
N LYS A 65 10.93 1.82 -11.85
CA LYS A 65 10.15 2.03 -13.08
C LYS A 65 9.19 0.89 -13.41
N LYS A 66 9.46 -0.31 -12.89
CA LYS A 66 8.61 -1.48 -13.11
C LYS A 66 7.48 -1.47 -12.08
N ARG A 67 6.32 -2.01 -12.47
CA ARG A 67 5.19 -2.15 -11.56
C ARG A 67 5.53 -3.10 -10.42
N GLN A 68 5.56 -2.60 -9.19
CA GLN A 68 5.65 -3.41 -7.97
C GLN A 68 4.25 -3.59 -7.39
N ILE A 69 3.97 -4.78 -6.84
CA ILE A 69 2.68 -5.12 -6.26
C ILE A 69 2.87 -5.78 -4.90
N VAL A 70 2.15 -5.25 -3.91
CA VAL A 70 2.04 -5.81 -2.56
C VAL A 70 0.62 -6.31 -2.34
N ARG A 71 0.51 -7.51 -1.78
CA ARG A 71 -0.78 -8.12 -1.44
C ARG A 71 -0.89 -8.39 0.05
N TYR A 72 -2.09 -8.20 0.58
CA TYR A 72 -2.44 -8.53 1.96
C TYR A 72 -3.93 -8.89 2.07
N THR A 73 -4.31 -9.43 3.22
CA THR A 73 -5.69 -9.82 3.52
C THR A 73 -6.23 -9.02 4.70
N MET A 74 -7.53 -8.77 4.66
CA MET A 74 -8.27 -8.04 5.67
C MET A 74 -9.62 -8.71 5.87
N ARG A 75 -10.15 -8.60 7.09
CA ARG A 75 -11.50 -9.06 7.45
C ARG A 75 -12.40 -7.87 7.75
N ALA A 76 -13.67 -7.99 7.38
CA ALA A 76 -14.70 -7.05 7.79
C ALA A 76 -15.12 -7.34 9.24
N VAL A 77 -15.18 -6.31 10.07
CA VAL A 77 -15.50 -6.41 11.51
C VAL A 77 -16.74 -5.58 11.86
N VAL A 78 -16.84 -4.35 11.33
CA VAL A 78 -17.94 -3.43 11.66
C VAL A 78 -18.67 -3.00 10.38
N PRO A 79 -19.99 -3.26 10.26
CA PRO A 79 -20.77 -2.84 9.10
C PRO A 79 -20.97 -1.32 9.11
N GLY A 80 -21.12 -0.72 7.93
CA GLY A 80 -21.35 0.71 7.79
C GLY A 80 -20.66 1.32 6.57
N SER A 81 -20.78 2.65 6.43
CA SER A 81 -20.17 3.41 5.35
C SER A 81 -18.95 4.19 5.84
N TRP A 82 -17.81 3.98 5.21
CA TRP A 82 -16.51 4.53 5.60
C TRP A 82 -15.95 5.39 4.48
N SER A 83 -15.40 6.55 4.84
CA SER A 83 -14.58 7.37 3.93
C SER A 83 -13.12 6.96 4.11
N VAL A 84 -12.45 6.61 3.02
CA VAL A 84 -11.10 6.06 3.04
C VAL A 84 -10.21 6.98 2.21
N PRO A 85 -9.18 7.60 2.81
CA PRO A 85 -8.23 8.39 2.05
C PRO A 85 -7.52 7.54 1.01
N GLY A 86 -7.16 8.16 -0.11
CA GLY A 86 -6.35 7.49 -1.12
C GLY A 86 -4.96 7.11 -0.58
N ALA A 87 -4.43 5.99 -1.07
CA ALA A 87 -3.03 5.59 -0.90
C ALA A 87 -2.09 6.77 -1.24
N SER A 88 -1.03 6.95 -0.46
CA SER A 88 -0.02 7.97 -0.69
C SER A 88 1.38 7.37 -0.75
N ALA A 89 2.25 7.93 -1.58
CA ALA A 89 3.67 7.59 -1.63
C ALA A 89 4.49 8.89 -1.59
N THR A 90 5.42 9.02 -0.64
CA THR A 90 6.22 10.24 -0.48
C THR A 90 7.68 9.86 -0.25
N SER A 91 8.61 10.56 -0.90
CA SER A 91 10.03 10.40 -0.61
C SER A 91 10.35 10.93 0.79
N MET A 92 11.06 10.13 1.58
CA MET A 92 11.44 10.50 2.95
C MET A 92 12.41 11.68 3.00
N TYR A 93 13.13 11.95 1.91
CA TYR A 93 14.23 12.93 1.87
C TYR A 93 14.06 14.01 0.79
N VAL A 94 13.05 13.90 -0.08
CA VAL A 94 12.79 14.87 -1.15
C VAL A 94 11.30 15.19 -1.20
N ASP A 95 10.90 16.28 -0.54
CA ASP A 95 9.50 16.70 -0.38
C ASP A 95 8.73 16.83 -1.70
N ALA A 96 9.39 17.30 -2.77
CA ALA A 96 8.79 17.45 -4.09
C ALA A 96 8.42 16.12 -4.78
N ILE A 97 8.81 14.97 -4.22
CA ILE A 97 8.50 13.64 -4.77
C ILE A 97 7.38 13.02 -3.94
N GLU A 98 6.16 13.15 -4.45
CA GLU A 98 4.96 12.56 -3.86
C GLU A 98 3.98 12.06 -4.93
N ALA A 99 3.09 11.16 -4.53
CA ALA A 99 1.96 10.69 -5.30
C ALA A 99 0.81 10.33 -4.37
N ARG A 100 -0.43 10.50 -4.84
CA ARG A 100 -1.64 10.10 -4.10
C ARG A 100 -2.72 9.61 -5.05
N THR A 101 -3.41 8.54 -4.67
CA THR A 101 -4.63 8.09 -5.34
C THR A 101 -5.84 8.88 -4.88
N ARG A 102 -7.01 8.67 -5.50
CA ARG A 102 -8.24 9.35 -5.07
C ARG A 102 -8.80 8.72 -3.80
N ASP A 103 -9.42 9.55 -2.98
CA ASP A 103 -10.23 9.08 -1.86
C ASP A 103 -11.40 8.23 -2.36
N ARG A 104 -11.82 7.27 -1.55
CA ARG A 104 -12.88 6.32 -1.89
C ARG A 104 -13.86 6.15 -0.74
N LYS A 105 -15.10 5.80 -1.07
CA LYS A 105 -16.11 5.36 -0.09
C LYS A 105 -16.20 3.84 -0.13
N VAL A 106 -16.24 3.23 1.04
CA VAL A 106 -16.37 1.78 1.21
C VAL A 106 -17.58 1.50 2.07
N GLU A 107 -18.48 0.65 1.57
CA GLU A 107 -19.62 0.14 2.32
C GLU A 107 -19.34 -1.29 2.74
N ILE A 108 -19.50 -1.57 4.04
CA ILE A 108 -19.30 -2.89 4.63
C ILE A 108 -20.65 -3.43 5.04
N ILE A 109 -21.03 -4.55 4.43
CA ILE A 109 -22.26 -5.28 4.72
C ILE A 109 -21.84 -6.63 5.28
N LEU A 110 -22.28 -6.93 6.50
CA LEU A 110 -22.09 -8.23 7.13
C LEU A 110 -23.36 -9.08 6.95
N PRO A 111 -23.22 -10.41 6.80
CA PRO A 111 -24.36 -11.33 6.70
C PRO A 111 -25.19 -11.40 7.98
#